data_AF-A0A1G3VE77-F1
#
_entry.id   AF-A0A1G3VE77-F1
#
_cell.length_a   1.000
_cell.length_b   1.000
_cell.length_c   1.000
_cell.angle_alpha   90.00
_cell.angle_beta   90.00
_cell.angle_gamma   90.00
#
_symmetry.space_group_name_H-M   'P 1'
#
loop_
_entity.id
_entity.type
_entity.pdbx_description
1 polymer ?
#
loop_
_entity_poly.entity_id
_entity_poly.type
_entity_poly.pdbx_seq_one_letter_code
_entity_poly.pdbx_strand_id
1 'polypeptide(L)'
;MNFISFKNSEVDELLEKGRRTFDQEERKAIYSRLQEILAEEQPYTFLYVPEALPIVHSRVYGIEPSPLGISYNLHRWYVPQGLQRYDRTELAP
;
A
#
# COMPACT_ATOMS: atom_id res chain seq x y z
N MET A 1 -10.54 -9.50 -1.07
CA MET A 1 -10.83 -10.90 -1.51
C MET A 1 -10.04 -11.85 -0.63
N ASN A 2 -10.64 -12.97 -0.23
CA ASN A 2 -10.01 -14.03 0.58
C ASN A 2 -9.66 -15.21 -0.34
N PHE A 3 -8.44 -15.25 -0.88
CA PHE A 3 -8.04 -16.18 -1.94
C PHE A 3 -7.82 -17.62 -1.45
N ILE A 4 -7.44 -17.79 -0.18
CA ILE A 4 -7.16 -19.11 0.44
C ILE A 4 -8.39 -19.68 1.16
N SER A 5 -9.54 -19.02 1.08
CA SER A 5 -10.78 -19.43 1.75
C SER A 5 -10.64 -19.62 3.27
N PHE A 6 -9.75 -18.85 3.90
CA PHE A 6 -9.53 -18.86 5.34
C PHE A 6 -10.81 -18.46 6.09
N LYS A 7 -11.18 -19.20 7.14
CA LYS A 7 -12.41 -18.96 7.92
C LYS A 7 -12.13 -19.13 9.40
N ASN A 8 -12.28 -18.06 10.16
CA ASN A 8 -12.16 -18.05 11.60
C ASN A 8 -13.14 -17.01 12.15
N SER A 9 -14.09 -17.45 13.00
CA SER A 9 -15.14 -16.57 13.54
C SER A 9 -14.60 -15.48 14.46
N GLU A 10 -13.54 -15.76 15.22
CA GLU A 10 -12.87 -14.77 16.07
C GLU A 10 -12.23 -13.68 15.21
N VAL A 11 -11.57 -14.04 14.10
CA VAL A 11 -10.99 -13.07 13.15
C VAL A 11 -12.06 -12.16 12.55
N ASP A 12 -13.21 -12.72 12.15
CA ASP A 12 -14.33 -11.94 11.62
C ASP A 12 -14.86 -10.93 12.66
N GLU A 13 -15.02 -11.36 13.92
CA GLU A 13 -15.44 -10.49 15.03
C GLU A 13 -14.41 -9.39 15.33
N LEU A 14 -13.13 -9.73 15.37
CA LEU A 14 -12.03 -8.78 15.60
C LEU A 14 -11.95 -7.73 14.48
N LEU A 15 -12.12 -8.13 13.22
CA LEU A 15 -12.15 -7.19 12.09
C LEU A 15 -13.33 -6.22 12.19
N GLU A 16 -14.52 -6.71 12.54
CA GLU A 16 -15.70 -5.85 12.71
C GLU A 16 -15.53 -4.89 13.89
N LYS A 17 -15.01 -5.37 15.03
CA LYS A 17 -14.72 -4.55 16.21
C LYS A 17 -13.66 -3.49 15.91
N GLY A 18 -12.55 -3.89 15.28
CA GLY A 18 -11.45 -2.99 14.93
C GLY A 18 -11.89 -1.85 14.01
N ARG A 19 -12.80 -2.13 13.06
CA ARG A 19 -13.39 -1.13 12.17
C ARG A 19 -14.25 -0.09 12.90
N ARG A 20 -14.89 -0.46 14.01
CA ARG A 20 -15.76 0.41 14.83
C ARG A 20 -15.03 1.10 15.98
N THR A 21 -13.77 0.74 16.24
CA THR A 21 -12.99 1.27 17.35
C THR A 21 -12.21 2.51 16.90
N PHE A 22 -12.51 3.67 17.50
CA PHE A 22 -11.84 4.94 17.18
C PHE A 22 -10.59 5.19 18.03
N ASP A 23 -10.56 4.66 19.26
CA ASP A 23 -9.37 4.73 20.10
C ASP A 23 -8.24 3.91 19.47
N GLN A 24 -7.07 4.54 19.35
CA GLN A 24 -5.96 3.96 18.62
C GLN A 24 -5.32 2.79 19.38
N GLU A 25 -5.21 2.89 20.71
CA GLU A 25 -4.58 1.85 21.53
C GLU A 25 -5.51 0.64 21.66
N GLU A 26 -6.81 0.84 21.81
CA GLU A 26 -7.80 -0.25 21.80
C GLU A 26 -7.81 -0.94 20.43
N ARG A 27 -7.80 -0.19 19.33
CA ARG A 27 -7.76 -0.77 17.98
C ARG A 27 -6.47 -1.55 17.73
N LYS A 28 -5.34 -1.07 18.26
CA LYS A 28 -4.05 -1.77 18.18
C LYS A 28 -4.12 -3.12 18.90
N ALA A 29 -4.68 -3.18 20.11
CA ALA A 29 -4.83 -4.43 20.85
C ALA A 29 -5.69 -5.47 20.09
N ILE A 30 -6.78 -5.01 19.44
CA ILE A 30 -7.63 -5.86 18.59
C ILE A 30 -6.81 -6.45 17.43
N TYR A 31 -6.02 -5.64 16.72
CA TYR A 31 -5.21 -6.13 15.60
C TYR A 31 -4.01 -6.96 16.05
N SER A 32 -3.48 -6.75 17.26
CA SER A 32 -2.47 -7.65 17.84
C SER A 32 -3.03 -9.05 18.04
N ARG A 33 -4.24 -9.19 18.59
CA ARG A 33 -4.89 -10.51 18.73
C ARG A 33 -5.14 -11.17 17.37
N LEU A 34 -5.57 -10.39 16.38
CA LEU A 34 -5.73 -10.89 15.01
C LEU A 34 -4.39 -11.43 14.45
N GLN A 35 -3.29 -10.72 14.66
CA GLN A 35 -1.96 -11.15 14.22
C GLN A 35 -1.49 -12.43 14.92
N GLU A 36 -1.81 -12.62 16.20
CA GLU A 36 -1.54 -13.88 16.93
C GLU A 36 -2.26 -15.06 16.27
N ILE A 37 -3.56 -14.93 15.98
CA ILE A 37 -4.34 -15.99 15.31
C ILE A 37 -3.73 -16.33 13.94
N LEU A 38 -3.36 -15.31 13.15
CA LEU A 38 -2.71 -15.54 11.85
C LEU A 38 -1.34 -16.23 12.01
N ALA A 39 -0.60 -15.94 13.08
CA ALA A 39 0.68 -16.58 13.36
C ALA A 39 0.51 -18.03 13.85
N GLU A 40 -0.56 -18.35 14.57
CA GLU A 40 -0.86 -19.69 15.07
C GLU A 40 -1.43 -20.60 13.98
N GLU A 41 -2.43 -20.13 13.24
CA GLU A 41 -3.13 -20.93 12.23
C GLU A 41 -2.39 -21.00 10.89
N GLN A 42 -1.39 -20.14 10.69
CA GLN A 42 -0.54 -20.09 9.49
C GLN A 42 -1.33 -20.20 8.16
N PRO A 43 -2.42 -19.43 7.96
CA PRO A 43 -3.16 -19.47 6.70
C PRO A 43 -2.30 -18.98 5.51
N TYR A 44 -1.27 -18.20 5.81
CA TYR A 44 -0.16 -17.88 4.93
C TYR A 44 1.16 -18.07 5.68
N THR A 45 2.19 -18.51 4.95
CA THR A 45 3.57 -18.43 5.42
C THR A 45 4.13 -17.04 5.08
N PHE A 46 4.21 -16.17 6.08
CA PHE A 46 4.81 -14.85 5.93
C PHE A 46 6.34 -14.97 5.85
N LEU A 47 6.94 -14.44 4.78
CA LEU A 47 8.38 -14.58 4.54
C LEU A 47 9.15 -13.32 4.96
N TYR A 48 8.90 -12.19 4.31
CA TYR A 48 9.57 -10.91 4.57
C TYR A 48 8.80 -9.74 3.94
N VAL A 49 9.17 -8.51 4.31
CA VAL A 49 8.73 -7.28 3.63
C VAL A 49 9.78 -6.92 2.58
N PRO A 50 9.45 -6.91 1.27
CA PRO A 50 10.44 -6.66 0.22
C PRO A 50 10.88 -5.19 0.20
N GLU A 51 12.17 -4.98 -0.08
CA GLU A 51 12.68 -3.66 -0.45
C GLU A 51 12.32 -3.36 -1.91
N ALA A 52 11.95 -2.11 -2.18
CA ALA A 52 11.66 -1.63 -3.53
C ALA A 52 12.70 -0.58 -3.95
N LEU A 53 13.29 -0.76 -5.13
CA LEU A 53 14.20 0.19 -5.76
C LEU A 53 13.61 0.71 -7.09
N PRO A 54 12.51 1.50 -7.04
CA PRO A 54 11.91 2.02 -8.25
C PRO A 54 12.85 3.02 -8.94
N ILE A 55 13.01 2.90 -10.25
CA ILE A 55 13.86 3.79 -11.06
C ILE A 55 12.97 4.70 -11.90
N VAL A 56 13.25 6.00 -11.86
CA VAL A 56 12.57 7.03 -12.66
C VAL A 56 13.61 7.86 -13.41
N HIS A 57 13.23 8.37 -14.58
CA HIS A 57 14.11 9.24 -15.34
C HIS A 57 14.31 10.58 -14.61
N SER A 58 15.54 11.10 -14.61
CA SER A 58 15.93 12.41 -14.02
C SER A 58 15.14 13.64 -14.49
N ARG A 59 14.30 13.50 -15.52
CA ARG A 59 13.44 14.57 -16.06
C ARG A 59 12.09 14.67 -15.34
N VAL A 60 11.77 13.68 -14.51
CA VAL A 60 10.50 13.62 -13.76
C VAL A 60 10.73 14.21 -12.39
N TYR A 61 9.97 15.25 -12.08
CA TYR A 61 10.04 16.04 -10.86
C TYR A 61 8.75 15.88 -10.05
N GLY A 62 8.80 16.26 -8.76
CA GLY A 62 7.65 16.17 -7.85
C GLY A 62 7.45 14.81 -7.19
N ILE A 63 8.42 13.90 -7.32
CA ILE A 63 8.39 12.58 -6.68
C ILE A 63 8.75 12.71 -5.21
N GLU A 64 7.88 12.20 -4.34
CA GLU A 64 8.13 12.11 -2.91
C GLU A 64 8.11 10.61 -2.50
N PRO A 65 9.11 10.11 -1.77
CA PRO A 65 9.05 8.76 -1.22
C PRO A 65 8.04 8.64 -0.06
N SER A 66 7.38 7.49 0.03
CA SER A 66 6.44 7.16 1.12
C SER A 66 6.45 5.65 1.39
N PRO A 67 6.09 5.19 2.61
CA PRO A 67 5.88 3.76 2.89
C PRO A 67 4.88 3.08 1.95
N LEU A 68 3.96 3.82 1.33
CA LEU A 68 3.01 3.30 0.35
C LEU A 68 3.60 3.16 -1.07
N GLY A 69 4.89 3.47 -1.24
CA GLY A 69 5.57 3.57 -2.53
C GLY A 69 5.55 4.98 -3.10
N ILE A 70 6.39 5.23 -4.10
CA ILE A 70 6.57 6.58 -4.70
C ILE A 70 5.32 7.08 -5.43
N SER A 71 4.43 6.19 -5.87
CA SER A 71 3.26 6.54 -6.68
C SER A 71 2.12 7.17 -5.90
N TYR A 72 2.19 7.26 -4.57
CA TYR A 72 1.11 7.85 -3.75
C TYR A 72 0.80 9.31 -4.15
N ASN A 73 1.81 10.05 -4.62
CA ASN A 73 1.68 11.44 -5.05
C ASN A 73 1.82 11.61 -6.57
N LEU A 74 1.55 10.57 -7.36
CA LEU A 74 1.71 10.56 -8.83
C LEU A 74 1.04 11.76 -9.52
N HIS A 75 -0.10 12.22 -9.01
CA HIS A 75 -0.83 13.40 -9.53
C HIS A 75 -0.04 14.72 -9.44
N ARG A 76 1.06 14.76 -8.67
CA ARG A 76 1.97 15.91 -8.55
C ARG A 76 3.21 15.79 -9.42
N TRP A 77 3.40 14.66 -10.10
CA TRP A 77 4.58 14.45 -10.92
C TRP A 77 4.49 15.23 -12.22
N TYR A 78 5.60 15.80 -12.65
CA TYR A 78 5.66 16.58 -13.89
C TYR A 78 7.04 16.51 -14.55
N VAL A 79 7.08 16.85 -15.83
CA VAL A 79 8.33 17.09 -16.57
C VAL A 79 8.39 18.58 -16.87
N PRO A 80 9.41 19.32 -16.38
CA PRO A 80 9.59 20.74 -16.71
C PRO A 80 9.57 20.97 -18.22
N GLN A 81 9.02 22.09 -18.69
CA GLN A 81 8.80 22.35 -20.12
C GLN A 81 10.06 22.13 -20.98
N GLY A 82 11.21 22.62 -20.54
CA GLY A 82 12.49 22.47 -21.26
C GLY A 82 13.05 21.04 -21.29
N LEU A 83 12.47 20.09 -20.55
CA LEU A 83 12.86 18.68 -20.52
C LEU A 83 11.82 17.76 -21.18
N GLN A 84 10.73 18.33 -21.73
CA GLN A 84 9.72 17.59 -22.48
C GLN A 84 10.29 17.25 -23.87
N ARG A 85 10.14 15.98 -24.29
CA ARG A 85 10.73 15.47 -25.54
C ARG A 85 9.81 15.60 -26.75
N TYR A 86 8.51 15.64 -26.51
CA TYR A 86 7.49 15.66 -27.55
C TYR A 86 6.57 16.83 -27.24
N ASP A 87 6.45 17.74 -28.21
CA ASP A 87 5.44 18.78 -28.12
C ASP A 87 4.10 18.21 -28.58
N ARG A 88 2.99 18.73 -28.04
CA ARG A 88 1.65 18.19 -28.36
C ARG A 88 1.31 18.32 -29.86
N THR A 89 2.06 19.14 -30.58
CA THR A 89 1.98 19.40 -32.02
C THR A 89 2.55 18.25 -32.86
N GLU A 90 3.50 17.46 -32.34
CA GLU A 90 4.17 16.37 -33.09
C GLU A 90 3.44 15.02 -32.98
N LEU A 91 2.38 14.94 -32.16
CA LEU A 91 1.60 13.73 -31.89
C LEU A 91 0.18 13.76 -32.51
N ALA A 92 -0.12 14.76 -33.35
CA ALA A 92 -1.33 14.76 -34.15
C ALA A 92 -1.11 13.89 -35.41
N PRO A 93 -1.99 12.90 -35.70
CA PRO A 93 -2.01 12.26 -37.01
C PRO A 93 -2.41 13.23 -38.12
#